data_AF-A0A3M1P640-F1
#
_entry.id   AF-A0A3M1P640-F1
#
_cell.length_a   1.000
_cell.length_b   1.000
_cell.length_c   1.000
_cell.angle_alpha   90.00
_cell.angle_beta   90.00
_cell.angle_gamma   90.00
#
_symmetry.space_group_name_H-M   'P 1'
#
loop_
_entity.id
_entity.type
_entity.pdbx_description
1 polymer ?
#
loop_
_entity_poly.entity_id
_entity_poly.type
_entity_poly.pdbx_seq_one_letter_code
_entity_poly.pdbx_strand_id
1 'polypeptide(L)'
;MTRPLKFNRCAFCHRDEHRGQFAHRSDGGRCESCHTVQGFLPARFTSADHAKTRFALTGAHLATPCVACHKLQKVSRGGAFRIFRFQTTSCRSCHEDIHRGQFTKVKPVKNCNQCHLTSAWQQLVFDHDRDSRFALVGAHRKVACRDCHKQVRFKKLVFVLYRPIDPACQTCHGSRRLTLE
;
A
#
# COMPACT_ATOMS: atom_id res chain seq x y z
N MET A 1 24.02 29.49 43.43
CA MET A 1 23.38 29.52 42.08
C MET A 1 22.66 28.20 41.87
N THR A 2 21.33 28.19 41.97
CA THR A 2 20.51 26.99 41.76
C THR A 2 20.44 26.68 40.27
N ARG A 3 20.82 25.46 39.89
CA ARG A 3 20.72 24.97 38.51
C ARG A 3 19.25 25.09 38.06
N PRO A 4 18.94 25.83 36.97
CA PRO A 4 17.54 26.01 36.57
C PRO A 4 16.90 24.66 36.27
N LEU A 5 15.66 24.47 36.73
CA LEU A 5 14.90 23.24 36.49
C LEU A 5 14.68 23.09 34.98
N LYS A 6 14.82 21.87 34.48
CA LYS A 6 14.63 21.55 33.06
C LYS A 6 13.13 21.56 32.73
N PHE A 7 12.56 22.73 32.48
CA PHE A 7 11.14 22.90 32.09
C PHE A 7 10.96 23.56 30.71
N ASN A 8 12.01 23.66 29.91
CA ASN A 8 11.96 24.32 28.59
C ASN A 8 11.51 23.40 27.43
N ARG A 9 11.00 22.19 27.72
CA ARG A 9 10.44 21.27 26.72
C ARG A 9 9.13 20.70 27.21
N CYS A 10 8.17 20.54 26.30
CA CYS A 10 6.85 19.98 26.61
C CYS A 10 6.95 18.60 27.28
N ALA A 11 7.86 17.76 26.79
CA ALA A 11 8.05 16.38 27.27
C ALA A 11 8.60 16.27 28.71
N PHE A 12 9.06 17.37 29.33
CA PHE A 12 9.48 17.35 30.74
C PHE A 12 8.30 17.30 31.71
N CYS A 13 7.13 17.77 31.29
CA CYS A 13 5.91 17.74 32.10
C CYS A 13 4.80 16.88 31.46
N HIS A 14 4.73 16.84 30.13
CA HIS A 14 3.70 16.13 29.39
C HIS A 14 4.20 14.78 28.88
N ARG A 15 3.31 13.78 28.92
CA ARG A 15 3.55 12.46 28.33
C ARG A 15 3.42 12.53 26.81
N ASP A 16 4.22 11.73 26.10
CA ASP A 16 4.06 11.53 24.66
C ASP A 16 2.90 10.57 24.35
N GLU A 17 1.79 11.11 23.87
CA GLU A 17 0.63 10.34 23.40
C GLU A 17 0.90 9.54 22.11
N HIS A 18 1.99 9.85 21.39
CA HIS A 18 2.41 9.12 20.21
C HIS A 18 3.24 7.88 20.55
N ARG A 19 3.61 7.68 21.83
CA ARG A 19 4.32 6.48 22.31
C ARG A 19 5.62 6.21 21.55
N GLY A 20 6.40 7.25 21.29
CA GLY A 20 7.72 7.16 20.66
C GLY A 20 7.71 6.95 19.16
N GLN A 21 6.55 7.00 18.49
CA GLN A 21 6.46 6.82 17.03
C GLN A 21 7.29 7.84 16.24
N PHE A 22 7.56 9.00 16.84
CA PHE A 22 8.33 10.10 16.25
C PHE A 22 9.77 10.23 16.79
N ALA A 23 10.21 9.34 17.69
CA ALA A 23 11.52 9.44 18.34
C ALA A 23 12.72 9.43 17.37
N HIS A 24 12.54 8.88 16.17
CA HIS A 24 13.58 8.79 15.14
C HIS A 24 13.58 9.93 14.12
N ARG A 25 12.73 10.95 14.31
CA ARG A 25 12.83 12.17 13.49
C ARG A 25 14.14 12.89 13.80
N SER A 26 14.64 13.65 12.84
CA SER A 26 15.85 14.47 13.02
C SER A 26 15.72 15.49 14.16
N ASP A 27 14.51 15.97 14.44
CA ASP A 27 14.21 16.85 15.57
C ASP A 27 14.02 16.11 16.90
N GLY A 28 14.07 14.77 16.91
CA GLY A 28 13.79 13.94 18.08
C GLY A 28 12.31 13.86 18.45
N GLY A 29 11.39 14.22 17.54
CA GLY A 29 9.95 14.18 17.81
C GLY A 29 9.47 15.31 18.72
N ARG A 30 10.11 16.48 18.63
CA ARG A 30 9.73 17.68 19.39
C ARG A 30 8.26 18.05 19.16
N CYS A 31 7.54 18.31 20.24
CA CYS A 31 6.10 18.54 20.22
C CYS A 31 5.76 19.80 19.43
N GLU A 32 6.54 20.86 19.63
CA GLU A 32 6.41 22.18 19.00
C GLU A 32 6.65 22.18 17.48
N SER A 33 7.23 21.11 16.93
CA SER A 33 7.33 20.92 15.48
C SER A 33 5.97 20.72 14.82
N CYS A 34 4.98 20.20 15.57
CA CYS A 34 3.66 19.86 15.05
C CYS A 34 2.51 20.48 15.84
N HIS A 35 2.69 20.75 17.13
CA HIS A 35 1.67 21.27 18.03
C HIS A 35 2.03 22.68 18.50
N THR A 36 1.06 23.36 19.10
CA THR A 36 1.22 24.74 19.54
C THR A 36 0.75 24.89 20.98
N VAL A 37 1.13 25.99 21.62
CA VAL A 37 0.65 26.31 22.97
C VAL A 37 -0.85 26.60 23.00
N GLN A 38 -1.46 26.93 21.86
CA GLN A 38 -2.90 27.11 21.71
C GLN A 38 -3.65 25.76 21.71
N GLY A 39 -2.95 24.65 21.44
CA GLY A 39 -3.56 23.32 21.46
C GLY A 39 -2.78 22.26 20.67
N PHE A 40 -3.08 21.00 20.97
CA PHE A 40 -2.55 19.83 20.26
C PHE A 40 -3.32 19.49 18.98
N LEU A 41 -4.55 19.98 18.85
CA LEU A 41 -5.40 19.76 17.68
C LEU A 41 -5.90 21.10 17.13
N PRO A 42 -5.90 21.29 15.79
CA PRO A 42 -5.26 20.42 14.80
C PRO A 42 -3.73 20.49 14.90
N ALA A 43 -3.04 19.42 14.50
CA ALA A 43 -1.59 19.49 14.31
C ALA A 43 -1.27 20.30 13.04
N ARG A 44 -0.10 20.94 13.00
CA ARG A 44 0.45 21.66 11.84
C ARG A 44 0.84 20.76 10.66
N PHE A 45 0.82 19.43 10.86
CA PHE A 45 1.18 18.46 9.83
C PHE A 45 0.06 18.32 8.79
N THR A 46 0.40 18.54 7.52
CA THR A 46 -0.56 18.59 6.41
C THR A 46 -0.38 17.44 5.41
N SER A 47 -1.33 17.30 4.47
CA SER A 47 -1.17 16.42 3.31
C SER A 47 0.04 16.79 2.43
N ALA A 48 0.44 18.06 2.40
CA ALA A 48 1.65 18.47 1.69
C ALA A 48 2.92 17.93 2.37
N ASP A 49 2.93 17.82 3.70
CA ASP A 49 4.07 17.27 4.44
C ASP A 49 4.24 15.76 4.22
N HIS A 50 3.17 15.04 3.88
CA HIS A 50 3.25 13.64 3.47
C HIS A 50 4.20 13.41 2.28
N ALA A 51 4.32 14.37 1.37
CA ALA A 51 5.24 14.30 0.22
C ALA A 51 6.71 14.17 0.65
N LYS A 52 7.06 14.61 1.86
CA LYS A 52 8.42 14.54 2.43
C LYS A 52 8.67 13.23 3.20
N THR A 53 7.68 12.35 3.28
CA THR A 53 7.76 11.09 4.01
C THR A 53 8.09 9.92 3.07
N ARG A 54 8.28 8.72 3.64
CA ARG A 54 8.42 7.48 2.88
C ARG A 54 7.14 7.03 2.17
N PHE A 55 6.03 7.72 2.38
CA PHE A 55 4.75 7.45 1.73
C PHE A 55 4.11 8.76 1.27
N ALA A 56 4.54 9.22 0.10
CA ALA A 56 3.88 10.32 -0.58
C ALA A 56 2.48 9.89 -1.03
N LEU A 57 1.46 10.64 -0.64
CA LEU A 57 0.09 10.39 -1.04
C LEU A 57 -0.05 10.74 -2.53
N THR A 58 -0.51 9.78 -3.33
CA THR A 58 -0.70 9.94 -4.78
C THR A 58 -2.08 9.43 -5.20
N GLY A 59 -2.63 10.02 -6.26
CA GLY A 59 -3.91 9.62 -6.81
C GLY A 59 -5.04 9.68 -5.76
N ALA A 60 -5.86 8.63 -5.71
CA ALA A 60 -7.01 8.55 -4.81
C ALA A 60 -6.62 8.63 -3.32
N HIS A 61 -5.38 8.31 -2.95
CA HIS A 61 -4.93 8.41 -1.55
C HIS A 61 -4.91 9.86 -1.03
N LEU A 62 -4.83 10.88 -1.90
CA LEU A 62 -4.89 12.29 -1.49
C LEU A 62 -6.26 12.69 -0.94
N ALA A 63 -7.33 12.04 -1.41
CA ALA A 63 -8.70 12.29 -0.97
C ALA A 63 -9.09 11.44 0.24
N THR A 64 -8.21 10.55 0.70
CA THR A 64 -8.49 9.64 1.82
C THR A 64 -8.36 10.37 3.16
N PRO A 65 -9.36 10.30 4.06
CA PRO A 65 -9.24 10.89 5.40
C PRO A 65 -8.06 10.31 6.16
N CYS A 66 -7.31 11.16 6.87
CA CYS A 66 -6.10 10.75 7.59
C CYS A 66 -6.32 9.53 8.51
N VAL A 67 -7.49 9.47 9.17
CA VAL A 67 -7.87 8.42 10.12
C VAL A 67 -8.08 7.05 9.48
N ALA A 68 -8.26 6.97 8.15
CA ALA A 68 -8.41 5.71 7.44
C ALA A 68 -7.10 4.90 7.43
N CYS A 69 -5.94 5.58 7.41
CA CYS A 69 -4.62 4.95 7.53
C CYS A 69 -4.11 5.05 8.97
N HIS A 70 -4.20 6.23 9.57
CA HIS A 70 -3.77 6.49 10.94
C HIS A 70 -4.81 6.02 11.93
N LYS A 71 -5.07 4.71 11.98
CA LYS A 71 -6.10 4.09 12.82
C LYS A 71 -5.72 4.10 14.30
N LEU A 72 -6.73 3.98 15.17
CA LEU A 72 -6.50 3.68 16.58
C LEU A 72 -6.11 2.22 16.74
N GLN A 73 -4.92 1.98 17.28
CA GLN A 73 -4.44 0.66 17.66
C GLN A 73 -4.69 0.44 19.15
N LYS A 74 -5.47 -0.59 19.47
CA LYS A 74 -5.68 -1.05 20.84
C LYS A 74 -4.39 -1.68 21.36
N VAL A 75 -4.11 -1.50 22.65
CA VAL A 75 -3.03 -2.19 23.33
C VAL A 75 -3.56 -3.23 24.31
N SER A 76 -2.84 -4.35 24.44
CA SER A 76 -3.26 -5.53 25.21
C SER A 76 -3.52 -5.23 26.69
N ARG A 77 -2.87 -4.20 27.25
CA ARG A 77 -3.03 -3.77 28.66
C ARG A 77 -4.12 -2.71 28.88
N GLY A 78 -4.98 -2.48 27.89
CA GLY A 78 -6.00 -1.44 27.93
C GLY A 78 -5.50 -0.09 27.39
N GLY A 79 -6.40 0.62 26.72
CA GLY A 79 -6.13 1.87 26.01
C GLY A 79 -5.89 1.71 24.50
N ALA A 80 -5.78 2.84 23.81
CA ALA A 80 -5.50 2.90 22.38
C ALA A 80 -4.59 4.08 22.08
N PHE A 81 -3.87 4.01 20.96
CA PHE A 81 -3.09 5.13 20.43
C PHE A 81 -3.22 5.17 18.91
N ARG A 82 -3.05 6.36 18.33
CA ARG A 82 -3.14 6.52 16.87
C ARG A 82 -1.81 6.14 16.23
N ILE A 83 -1.85 5.30 15.20
CA ILE A 83 -0.64 4.91 14.47
C ILE A 83 -0.24 5.98 13.47
N PHE A 84 1.05 6.30 13.41
CA PHE A 84 1.70 7.16 12.44
C PHE A 84 2.91 6.48 11.79
N ARG A 85 3.44 5.43 12.42
CA ARG A 85 4.54 4.62 11.89
C ARG A 85 4.01 3.29 11.36
N PHE A 86 4.31 3.01 10.10
CA PHE A 86 4.01 1.74 9.43
C PHE A 86 5.29 0.91 9.29
N GLN A 87 5.18 -0.41 9.41
CA GLN A 87 6.31 -1.32 9.19
C GLN A 87 6.73 -1.35 7.72
N THR A 88 5.76 -1.34 6.81
CA THR A 88 6.00 -1.28 5.37
C THR A 88 5.02 -0.32 4.70
N THR A 89 5.47 0.29 3.61
CA THR A 89 4.67 1.16 2.73
C THR A 89 4.21 0.42 1.48
N SER A 90 4.28 -0.92 1.49
CA SER A 90 3.82 -1.74 0.37
C SER A 90 2.29 -1.71 0.27
N CYS A 91 1.75 -1.82 -0.95
CA CYS A 91 0.29 -1.81 -1.17
C CYS A 91 -0.42 -2.88 -0.32
N ARG A 92 0.22 -4.04 -0.15
CA ARG A 92 -0.29 -5.20 0.60
C ARG A 92 -0.35 -4.98 2.12
N SER A 93 0.24 -3.92 2.64
CA SER A 93 0.10 -3.61 4.07
C SER A 93 -1.32 -3.14 4.43
N CYS A 94 -2.08 -2.67 3.44
CA CYS A 94 -3.44 -2.15 3.60
C CYS A 94 -4.44 -2.80 2.65
N HIS A 95 -4.03 -3.17 1.43
CA HIS A 95 -4.90 -3.74 0.41
C HIS A 95 -4.71 -5.26 0.27
N GLU A 96 -5.81 -5.98 0.02
CA GLU A 96 -5.74 -7.41 -0.31
C GLU A 96 -5.12 -7.61 -1.70
N ASP A 97 -4.25 -8.61 -1.82
CA ASP A 97 -3.75 -9.07 -3.11
C ASP A 97 -4.77 -10.03 -3.76
N ILE A 98 -5.63 -9.47 -4.61
CA ILE A 98 -6.61 -10.26 -5.38
C ILE A 98 -5.96 -11.20 -6.39
N HIS A 99 -4.70 -10.98 -6.75
CA HIS A 99 -3.94 -11.88 -7.62
C HIS A 99 -3.37 -13.07 -6.85
N ARG A 100 -3.58 -13.15 -5.52
CA ARG A 100 -3.22 -14.31 -4.70
C ARG A 100 -1.74 -14.69 -4.81
N GLY A 101 -0.86 -13.70 -4.92
CA GLY A 101 0.58 -13.91 -4.99
C GLY A 101 1.10 -14.42 -6.34
N GLN A 102 0.29 -14.41 -7.40
CA GLN A 102 0.75 -14.81 -8.74
C GLN A 102 1.98 -14.01 -9.21
N PHE A 103 2.14 -12.77 -8.74
CA PHE A 103 3.23 -11.88 -9.10
C PHE A 103 4.36 -11.80 -8.06
N THR A 104 4.27 -12.56 -6.96
CA THR A 104 5.31 -12.56 -5.90
C THR A 104 6.40 -13.59 -6.14
N LYS A 105 6.10 -14.63 -6.93
CA LYS A 105 7.02 -15.74 -7.24
C LYS A 105 7.95 -15.46 -8.41
N VAL A 106 7.81 -14.30 -9.05
CA VAL A 106 8.63 -13.89 -10.20
C VAL A 106 9.77 -12.99 -9.76
N LYS A 107 10.89 -13.08 -10.48
CA LYS A 107 12.09 -12.29 -10.21
C LYS A 107 12.35 -11.32 -11.38
N PRO A 108 12.53 -10.01 -11.12
CA PRO A 108 12.27 -9.34 -9.84
C PRO A 108 10.79 -9.39 -9.45
N VAL A 109 10.50 -9.33 -8.14
CA VAL A 109 9.12 -9.31 -7.62
C VAL A 109 8.39 -8.12 -8.23
N LYS A 110 7.22 -8.36 -8.82
CA LYS A 110 6.43 -7.29 -9.43
C LYS A 110 5.55 -6.65 -8.36
N ASN A 111 5.72 -5.34 -8.17
CA ASN A 111 4.89 -4.55 -7.27
C ASN A 111 3.61 -4.10 -7.97
N CYS A 112 2.56 -3.81 -7.21
CA CYS A 112 1.24 -3.46 -7.75
C CYS A 112 1.31 -2.24 -8.69
N ASN A 113 2.13 -1.25 -8.35
CA ASN A 113 2.29 -0.01 -9.12
C ASN A 113 3.01 -0.18 -10.47
N GLN A 114 3.49 -1.38 -10.79
CA GLN A 114 3.98 -1.68 -12.14
C GLN A 114 2.85 -1.83 -13.15
N CYS A 115 1.65 -2.16 -12.68
CA CYS A 115 0.47 -2.35 -13.53
C CYS A 115 -0.68 -1.42 -13.15
N HIS A 116 -0.86 -1.14 -11.86
CA HIS A 116 -1.97 -0.34 -11.35
C HIS A 116 -1.56 1.09 -11.02
N LEU A 117 -2.43 2.05 -11.37
CA LEU A 117 -2.28 3.44 -10.97
C LEU A 117 -3.01 3.72 -9.65
N THR A 118 -2.41 4.53 -8.79
CA THR A 118 -3.06 4.98 -7.54
C THR A 118 -4.19 5.98 -7.80
N SER A 119 -4.20 6.65 -8.95
CA SER A 119 -5.27 7.56 -9.39
C SER A 119 -6.50 6.83 -9.93
N ALA A 120 -6.28 5.70 -10.61
CA ALA A 120 -7.34 4.91 -11.24
C ALA A 120 -6.94 3.44 -11.24
N TRP A 121 -7.29 2.71 -10.18
CA TRP A 121 -6.81 1.33 -9.96
C TRP A 121 -7.16 0.36 -11.09
N GLN A 122 -8.31 0.56 -11.73
CA GLN A 122 -8.78 -0.26 -12.85
C GLN A 122 -8.11 0.11 -14.18
N GLN A 123 -7.53 1.31 -14.30
CA GLN A 123 -6.74 1.67 -15.46
C GLN A 123 -5.33 1.09 -15.30
N LEU A 124 -4.94 0.26 -16.26
CA LEU A 124 -3.66 -0.41 -16.24
C LEU A 124 -2.64 0.35 -17.07
N VAL A 125 -1.42 0.47 -16.56
CA VAL A 125 -0.24 0.86 -17.34
C VAL A 125 0.47 -0.36 -17.94
N PHE A 126 0.04 -1.56 -17.56
CA PHE A 126 0.55 -2.82 -18.07
C PHE A 126 0.29 -2.94 -19.58
N ASP A 127 1.34 -3.26 -20.31
CA ASP A 127 1.31 -3.46 -21.75
C ASP A 127 1.86 -4.87 -22.07
N HIS A 128 1.12 -5.67 -22.82
CA HIS A 128 1.53 -7.02 -23.16
C HIS A 128 2.80 -7.06 -24.02
N ASP A 129 2.98 -6.12 -24.94
CA ASP A 129 4.11 -6.11 -25.86
C ASP A 129 5.40 -5.72 -25.15
N ARG A 130 5.29 -4.85 -24.13
CA ARG A 130 6.43 -4.38 -23.34
C ARG A 130 6.72 -5.24 -22.10
N ASP A 131 5.67 -5.65 -21.38
CA ASP A 131 5.79 -6.18 -20.01
C ASP A 131 5.51 -7.69 -19.92
N SER A 132 5.09 -8.33 -21.01
CA SER A 132 4.82 -9.78 -21.09
C SER A 132 5.76 -10.49 -22.07
N ARG A 133 5.86 -11.81 -21.91
CA ARG A 133 6.54 -12.69 -22.90
C ARG A 133 5.63 -13.03 -24.09
N PHE A 134 4.35 -12.70 -23.98
CA PHE A 134 3.35 -12.92 -25.01
C PHE A 134 2.80 -11.56 -25.46
N ALA A 135 3.40 -11.03 -26.52
CA ALA A 135 2.96 -9.82 -27.19
C ALA A 135 1.64 -10.10 -27.94
N LEU A 136 0.70 -9.16 -27.86
CA LEU A 136 -0.59 -9.29 -28.54
C LEU A 136 -0.45 -8.73 -29.94
N VAL A 137 -0.45 -9.62 -30.94
CA VAL A 137 -0.32 -9.23 -32.35
C VAL A 137 -1.58 -9.58 -33.16
N GLY A 138 -1.87 -8.77 -34.19
CA GLY A 138 -3.03 -8.96 -35.07
C GLY A 138 -4.35 -9.01 -34.30
N ALA A 139 -5.15 -10.04 -34.55
CA ALA A 139 -6.47 -10.23 -33.92
C ALA A 139 -6.41 -10.33 -32.39
N HIS A 140 -5.30 -10.81 -31.81
CA HIS A 140 -5.14 -10.94 -30.35
C HIS A 140 -5.23 -9.60 -29.60
N ARG A 141 -4.94 -8.47 -30.25
CA ARG A 141 -5.10 -7.13 -29.65
C ARG A 141 -6.54 -6.78 -29.30
N LYS A 142 -7.51 -7.42 -29.95
CA LYS A 142 -8.95 -7.18 -29.78
C LYS A 142 -9.61 -8.19 -28.85
N VAL A 143 -8.88 -9.21 -28.41
CA VAL A 143 -9.41 -10.26 -27.54
C VAL A 143 -9.58 -9.70 -26.12
N ALA A 144 -10.71 -10.00 -25.48
CA ALA A 144 -10.95 -9.54 -24.13
C ALA A 144 -10.00 -10.26 -23.16
N CYS A 145 -9.52 -9.57 -22.12
CA CYS A 145 -8.55 -10.14 -21.17
C CYS A 145 -9.03 -11.48 -20.57
N ARG A 146 -10.34 -11.59 -20.30
CA ARG A 146 -11.00 -12.78 -19.73
C ARG A 146 -10.99 -13.99 -20.65
N ASP A 147 -10.64 -13.82 -21.92
CA ASP A 147 -10.62 -14.91 -22.90
C ASP A 147 -9.35 -15.74 -22.77
N CYS A 148 -8.26 -15.16 -22.28
CA CYS A 148 -7.04 -15.86 -21.89
C CYS A 148 -6.92 -16.00 -20.36
N HIS A 149 -7.22 -14.92 -19.62
CA HIS A 149 -7.16 -14.87 -18.16
C HIS A 149 -8.47 -15.34 -17.53
N LYS A 150 -8.63 -16.66 -17.44
CA LYS A 150 -9.85 -17.29 -16.93
C LYS A 150 -9.91 -17.27 -15.40
N GLN A 151 -11.13 -17.22 -14.89
CA GLN A 151 -11.40 -17.45 -13.47
C GLN A 151 -11.19 -18.94 -13.17
N VAL A 152 -10.39 -19.23 -12.16
CA VAL A 152 -10.09 -20.58 -11.69
C VAL A 152 -10.56 -20.74 -10.25
N ARG A 153 -10.94 -21.97 -9.90
CA ARG A 153 -11.24 -22.37 -8.53
C ARG A 153 -10.15 -23.31 -8.05
N PHE A 154 -9.51 -22.96 -6.93
CA PHE A 154 -8.56 -23.82 -6.25
C PHE A 154 -8.95 -23.95 -4.78
N LYS A 155 -9.36 -25.16 -4.39
CA LYS A 155 -10.00 -25.40 -3.09
C LYS A 155 -11.20 -24.46 -2.89
N LYS A 156 -11.20 -23.67 -1.81
CA LYS A 156 -12.24 -22.68 -1.49
C LYS A 156 -12.01 -21.30 -2.12
N LEU A 157 -10.90 -21.11 -2.84
CA LEU A 157 -10.54 -19.81 -3.42
C LEU A 157 -10.98 -19.74 -4.88
N VAL A 158 -11.46 -18.57 -5.29
CA VAL A 158 -11.79 -18.25 -6.68
C VAL A 158 -11.06 -16.98 -7.07
N PHE A 159 -10.28 -17.01 -8.15
CA PHE A 159 -9.48 -15.88 -8.62
C PHE A 159 -9.21 -15.99 -10.12
N VAL A 160 -8.79 -14.89 -10.75
CA VAL A 160 -8.39 -14.89 -12.16
C VAL A 160 -6.93 -15.31 -12.28
N LEU A 161 -6.66 -16.30 -13.13
CA LEU A 161 -5.31 -16.75 -13.44
C LEU A 161 -4.68 -15.81 -14.48
N TYR A 162 -3.71 -15.02 -14.04
CA TYR A 162 -2.83 -14.19 -14.88
C TYR A 162 -1.49 -14.86 -15.16
N ARG A 163 -0.97 -15.66 -14.22
CA ARG A 163 0.20 -16.49 -14.46
C ARG A 163 0.30 -17.72 -13.52
N PRO A 164 1.03 -18.77 -13.95
CA PRO A 164 1.50 -18.97 -15.32
C PRO A 164 0.33 -19.29 -16.26
N ILE A 165 0.42 -18.82 -17.50
CA ILE A 165 -0.41 -19.31 -18.62
C ILE A 165 0.58 -19.81 -19.66
N ASP A 166 0.35 -21.03 -20.16
CA ASP A 166 1.12 -21.57 -21.27
C ASP A 166 0.74 -20.83 -22.56
N PRO A 167 1.69 -20.13 -23.23
CA PRO A 167 1.42 -19.38 -24.45
C PRO A 167 1.20 -20.27 -25.68
N ALA A 168 1.33 -21.59 -25.58
CA ALA A 168 1.06 -22.50 -26.68
C ALA A 168 -0.35 -22.27 -27.25
N CYS A 169 -0.47 -22.20 -28.57
CA CYS A 169 -1.72 -21.87 -29.25
C CYS A 169 -2.85 -22.81 -28.83
N GLN A 170 -2.54 -24.10 -28.62
CA GLN A 170 -3.52 -25.12 -28.24
C GLN A 170 -4.09 -24.90 -26.82
N THR A 171 -3.40 -24.19 -25.94
CA THR A 171 -3.88 -23.89 -24.58
C THR A 171 -5.15 -23.02 -24.62
N CYS A 172 -5.26 -22.13 -25.61
CA CYS A 172 -6.39 -21.20 -25.75
C CYS A 172 -7.30 -21.55 -26.93
N HIS A 173 -6.76 -22.14 -28.00
CA HIS A 173 -7.49 -22.47 -29.22
C HIS A 173 -7.75 -23.98 -29.40
N GLY A 174 -7.28 -24.82 -28.48
CA GLY A 174 -7.52 -26.27 -28.51
C GLY A 174 -8.90 -26.64 -27.96
N SER A 175 -9.54 -27.62 -28.58
CA SER A 175 -10.88 -28.13 -28.24
C SER A 175 -10.88 -29.08 -27.03
N ARG A 176 -10.25 -28.70 -25.90
CA ARG A 176 -10.26 -29.52 -24.68
C ARG A 176 -10.30 -28.66 -23.40
N ARG A 177 -11.29 -28.92 -22.54
CA ARG A 177 -11.45 -28.30 -21.20
C ARG A 177 -10.26 -28.66 -20.32
N LEU A 178 -9.52 -27.66 -19.86
CA LEU A 178 -8.50 -27.82 -18.81
C LEU A 178 -9.21 -28.13 -17.47
N THR A 179 -9.17 -29.38 -17.04
CA THR A 179 -9.39 -29.75 -15.64
C THR A 179 -8.04 -29.64 -14.92
N LEU A 180 -7.96 -28.77 -13.92
CA LEU A 180 -6.84 -28.73 -12.98
C LEU A 180 -7.14 -29.78 -11.91
N GLU A 181 -6.40 -30.90 -11.91
CA GLU A 181 -6.33 -31.83 -10.77
C GLU A 181 -5.43 -31.27 -9.66
#